data_AF-A0A8S3GYA7-F1
#
_entry.id   AF-A0A8S3GYA7-F1
#
_cell.length_a   1.000
_cell.length_b   1.000
_cell.length_c   1.000
_cell.angle_alpha   90.00
_cell.angle_beta   90.00
_cell.angle_gamma   90.00
#
_symmetry.space_group_name_H-M   'P 1'
#
loop_
_entity.id
_entity.type
_entity.pdbx_description
1 polymer ?
#
loop_
_entity_poly.entity_id
_entity_poly.type
_entity_poly.pdbx_seq_one_letter_code
_entity_poly.pdbx_strand_id
1 'polypeptide(L)'
;MKEELQTKDSKIDELKQNPPLNFDDNGIKMSDTSFKALTGLNQDQLNDLCSHISASALRHTDIRSPRTTITCLLIKLRLGVSHQTLCTLFSIEDVRKMSRILDSASSALI
;
A
#
# COMPACT_ATOMS: atom_id res chain seq x y z
N MET A 1 23.30 -24.84 -10.07
CA MET A 1 22.69 -23.81 -10.96
C MET A 1 21.17 -23.94 -11.09
N LYS A 2 20.59 -25.15 -11.32
CA LYS A 2 19.12 -25.33 -11.33
C LYS A 2 18.45 -25.07 -9.96
N GLU A 3 19.06 -25.52 -8.87
CA GLU A 3 18.53 -25.32 -7.50
C GLU A 3 18.51 -23.83 -7.07
N GLU A 4 19.50 -23.03 -7.49
CA GLU A 4 19.53 -21.59 -7.18
C GLU A 4 18.45 -20.79 -7.93
N LEU A 5 18.08 -21.19 -9.17
CA LEU A 5 16.97 -20.55 -9.88
C LEU A 5 15.63 -20.91 -9.21
N GLN A 6 15.44 -22.18 -8.85
CA GLN A 6 14.22 -22.69 -8.24
C GLN A 6 13.94 -22.07 -6.86
N THR A 7 15.00 -21.72 -6.13
CA THR A 7 14.93 -21.04 -4.82
C THR A 7 14.67 -19.52 -4.95
N LYS A 8 14.99 -18.91 -6.10
CA LYS A 8 14.72 -17.49 -6.36
C LYS A 8 13.28 -17.28 -6.79
N ASP A 9 12.74 -18.17 -7.62
CA ASP A 9 11.34 -18.11 -8.05
C ASP A 9 10.37 -18.29 -6.87
N SER A 10 10.67 -19.22 -5.94
CA SER A 10 9.86 -19.41 -4.73
C SER A 10 9.85 -18.18 -3.81
N LYS A 11 10.99 -17.49 -3.64
CA LYS A 11 11.06 -16.24 -2.87
C LYS A 11 10.32 -15.07 -3.53
N ILE A 12 10.32 -15.00 -4.86
CA ILE A 12 9.56 -13.98 -5.59
C ILE A 12 8.06 -14.23 -5.42
N ASP A 13 7.61 -15.48 -5.43
CA ASP A 13 6.21 -15.81 -5.19
C ASP A 13 5.78 -15.58 -3.73
N GLU A 14 6.67 -15.78 -2.75
CA GLU A 14 6.43 -15.38 -1.36
C GLU A 14 6.26 -13.86 -1.19
N LEU A 15 7.01 -13.04 -1.93
CA LEU A 15 6.86 -11.56 -1.95
C LEU A 15 5.58 -11.09 -2.64
N LYS A 16 5.02 -11.89 -3.56
CA LYS A 16 3.71 -11.62 -4.15
C LYS A 16 2.58 -11.91 -3.17
N GLN A 17 2.72 -12.93 -2.33
CA GLN A 17 1.72 -13.27 -1.31
C GLN A 17 1.80 -12.40 -0.06
N ASN A 18 2.97 -11.84 0.25
CA ASN A 18 3.16 -10.87 1.32
C ASN A 18 3.72 -9.56 0.74
N PRO A 19 2.86 -8.55 0.46
CA PRO A 19 3.35 -7.29 -0.06
C PRO A 19 4.39 -6.69 0.89
N PRO A 20 5.47 -6.07 0.38
CA PRO A 20 6.51 -5.45 1.21
C PRO A 20 5.93 -4.45 2.22
N LEU A 21 4.86 -3.76 1.82
CA LEU A 21 4.03 -2.96 2.70
C LEU A 21 2.61 -3.51 2.75
N ASN A 22 2.21 -3.98 3.93
CA ASN A 22 0.83 -4.31 4.25
C ASN A 22 0.34 -3.39 5.38
N PHE A 23 -0.70 -2.62 5.11
CA PHE A 23 -1.33 -1.72 6.08
C PHE A 23 -2.72 -2.18 6.54
N ASP A 24 -3.18 -3.34 6.04
CA ASP A 24 -4.51 -3.88 6.33
C ASP A 24 -4.52 -4.85 7.51
N ASP A 25 -3.35 -5.38 7.87
CA ASP A 25 -3.21 -6.28 8.99
C ASP A 25 -3.02 -5.49 10.29
N ASN A 26 -3.78 -5.77 11.35
CA ASN A 26 -3.60 -5.12 12.67
C ASN A 26 -2.24 -5.44 13.30
N GLY A 27 -1.51 -6.40 12.73
CA GLY A 27 -0.14 -6.76 13.09
C GLY A 27 0.93 -6.02 12.29
N ILE A 28 0.72 -4.76 11.85
CA ILE A 28 1.77 -3.94 11.23
C ILE A 28 3.03 -4.02 12.11
N LYS A 29 4.04 -4.80 11.68
CA LYS A 29 5.36 -4.90 12.35
C LYS A 29 6.23 -3.67 12.06
N MET A 30 5.61 -2.52 11.82
CA MET A 30 6.27 -1.25 11.57
C MET A 30 6.10 -0.37 12.79
N SER A 31 7.21 0.16 13.30
CA SER A 31 7.15 1.14 14.38
C SER A 31 6.43 2.41 13.93
N ASP A 32 5.80 3.11 14.87
CA ASP A 32 5.15 4.39 14.62
C ASP A 32 6.10 5.42 13.97
N THR A 33 7.38 5.40 14.33
CA THR A 33 8.39 6.25 13.72
C THR A 33 8.54 5.98 12.23
N SER A 34 8.69 4.71 11.84
CA SER A 34 8.81 4.31 10.44
C SER A 34 7.51 4.56 9.67
N PHE A 35 6.37 4.26 10.30
CA PHE A 35 5.06 4.51 9.74
C PHE A 35 4.86 6.00 9.44
N LYS A 36 5.17 6.87 10.40
CA LYS A 36 5.10 8.33 10.24
C LYS A 36 6.11 8.87 9.25
N ALA A 37 7.29 8.25 9.12
CA ALA A 37 8.25 8.62 8.09
C ALA A 37 7.69 8.38 6.67
N LEU A 38 6.96 7.27 6.47
CA LEU A 38 6.36 6.92 5.18
C LEU A 38 5.10 7.75 4.88
N THR A 39 4.18 7.88 5.84
CA THR A 39 2.83 8.41 5.60
C THR A 39 2.66 9.86 6.06
N GLY A 40 3.53 10.35 6.95
CA GLY A 40 3.37 11.63 7.65
C GLY A 40 2.43 11.59 8.85
N LEU A 41 1.67 10.50 9.03
CA LEU A 41 0.70 10.31 10.10
C LEU A 41 1.16 9.19 11.03
N ASN A 42 0.72 9.17 12.29
CA ASN A 42 0.79 7.95 13.10
C ASN A 42 -0.42 7.04 12.80
N GLN A 43 -0.46 5.85 13.39
CA GLN A 43 -1.53 4.88 13.13
C GLN A 43 -2.91 5.42 13.54
N ASP A 44 -3.00 6.09 14.69
CA ASP A 44 -4.26 6.65 15.20
C ASP A 44 -4.81 7.75 14.29
N GLN A 45 -3.94 8.64 13.79
CA GLN A 45 -4.32 9.68 12.83
C GLN A 45 -4.77 9.08 11.50
N LEU A 46 -4.16 7.99 11.05
CA LEU A 46 -4.65 7.29 9.86
C LEU A 46 -6.02 6.65 10.12
N ASN A 47 -6.22 6.03 11.28
CA ASN A 47 -7.50 5.43 11.67
C ASN A 47 -8.61 6.50 11.68
N ASP A 48 -8.33 7.63 12.31
CA ASP A 48 -9.22 8.78 12.36
C ASP A 48 -9.55 9.29 10.95
N LEU A 49 -8.53 9.51 10.11
CA LEU A 49 -8.74 9.89 8.70
C LEU A 49 -9.62 8.89 7.95
N CYS A 50 -9.34 7.59 8.07
CA CYS A 50 -10.11 6.55 7.40
C CYS A 50 -11.56 6.49 7.89
N SER A 51 -11.83 6.85 9.15
CA SER A 51 -13.19 6.87 9.71
C SER A 51 -14.08 7.96 9.13
N HIS A 52 -13.49 9.02 8.57
CA HIS A 52 -14.20 10.12 7.91
C HIS A 52 -14.49 9.84 6.43
N ILE A 53 -13.89 8.80 5.85
CA ILE A 53 -14.10 8.44 4.44
C ILE A 53 -15.34 7.56 4.34
N SER A 54 -16.28 7.95 3.48
CA SER A 54 -17.48 7.16 3.25
C SER A 54 -17.12 5.77 2.69
N ALA A 55 -17.76 4.73 3.21
CA ALA A 55 -17.55 3.35 2.76
C ALA A 55 -17.87 3.13 1.27
N SER A 56 -18.68 4.01 0.66
CA SER A 56 -18.97 3.97 -0.78
C SER A 56 -17.90 4.64 -1.65
N ALA A 57 -17.02 5.48 -1.07
CA ALA A 57 -16.01 6.23 -1.80
C ALA A 57 -14.82 5.33 -2.24
N LEU A 58 -14.48 4.33 -1.43
CA LEU A 58 -13.40 3.39 -1.71
C LEU A 58 -13.89 1.95 -1.67
N ARG A 59 -13.84 1.27 -2.82
CA ARG A 59 -14.15 -0.16 -2.89
C ARG A 59 -13.03 -0.99 -2.27
N HIS A 60 -13.40 -1.82 -1.30
CA HIS A 60 -12.58 -2.96 -0.89
C HIS A 60 -12.50 -3.96 -2.05
N THR A 61 -11.30 -4.46 -2.35
CA THR A 61 -11.07 -5.50 -3.34
C THR A 61 -10.07 -6.51 -2.79
N ASP A 62 -9.99 -7.70 -3.37
CA ASP A 62 -9.05 -8.75 -2.94
C ASP A 62 -7.58 -8.30 -2.93
N ILE A 63 -7.26 -7.23 -3.67
CA ILE A 63 -5.89 -6.68 -3.82
C ILE A 63 -5.64 -5.50 -2.86
N ARG A 64 -6.67 -4.83 -2.35
CA ARG A 64 -6.51 -3.61 -1.53
C ARG A 64 -7.72 -3.31 -0.66
N SER A 65 -7.46 -2.86 0.56
CA SER A 65 -8.47 -2.16 1.34
C SER A 65 -8.50 -0.64 1.06
N PRO A 66 -9.56 0.05 1.53
CA PRO A 66 -9.59 1.51 1.61
C PRO A 66 -8.37 2.11 2.34
N ARG A 67 -7.94 1.49 3.43
CA ARG A 67 -6.79 1.94 4.24
C ARG A 67 -5.49 1.87 3.46
N THR A 68 -5.23 0.76 2.77
CA THR A 68 -4.06 0.63 1.88
C THR A 68 -4.11 1.65 0.74
N THR A 69 -5.29 1.92 0.19
CA THR A 69 -5.49 2.91 -0.89
C THR A 69 -5.12 4.32 -0.42
N ILE A 70 -5.59 4.74 0.75
CA ILE A 70 -5.24 6.04 1.35
C ILE A 70 -3.77 6.10 1.72
N THR A 71 -3.24 5.05 2.33
CA THR A 71 -1.82 4.99 2.69
C THR A 71 -0.91 5.12 1.47
N CYS A 72 -1.28 4.49 0.35
CA CYS A 72 -0.53 4.58 -0.91
C CYS A 72 -0.45 6.04 -1.40
N LEU A 73 -1.56 6.77 -1.35
CA LEU A 73 -1.59 8.19 -1.69
C LEU A 73 -0.75 9.03 -0.74
N LEU A 74 -0.84 8.80 0.57
CA LEU A 74 -0.04 9.51 1.56
C LEU A 74 1.47 9.32 1.32
N ILE A 75 1.91 8.09 1.04
CA ILE A 75 3.30 7.79 0.70
C ILE A 75 3.73 8.50 -0.60
N LYS A 76 2.86 8.49 -1.62
CA LYS A 76 3.09 9.19 -2.89
C LYS A 76 3.34 10.69 -2.67
N LEU A 77 2.46 11.33 -1.89
CA LEU A 77 2.54 12.76 -1.59
C LEU A 77 3.73 13.09 -0.68
N ARG A 78 4.03 12.23 0.28
CA ARG A 78 5.08 12.46 1.28
C ARG A 78 6.49 12.27 0.71
N LEU A 79 6.69 11.20 -0.05
CA LEU A 79 8.02 10.80 -0.52
C LEU A 79 8.29 11.16 -1.99
N GLY A 80 7.27 11.55 -2.76
CA GLY A 80 7.43 11.91 -4.17
C GLY A 80 7.84 10.74 -5.07
N VAL A 81 7.65 9.49 -4.62
CA VAL A 81 8.09 8.29 -5.33
C VAL A 81 7.32 8.03 -6.63
N SER A 82 7.92 7.32 -7.58
CA SER A 82 7.28 6.98 -8.86
C SER A 82 6.13 5.97 -8.69
N HIS A 83 5.22 5.88 -9.66
CA HIS A 83 4.19 4.82 -9.65
C HIS A 83 4.81 3.43 -9.71
N GLN A 84 5.93 3.26 -10.42
CA GLN A 84 6.66 1.99 -10.48
C GLN A 84 7.16 1.57 -9.09
N THR A 85 7.69 2.52 -8.31
CA THR A 85 8.15 2.26 -6.94
C THR A 85 7.00 1.85 -6.04
N LEU A 86 5.85 2.52 -6.13
CA LEU A 86 4.67 2.13 -5.38
C LEU A 86 4.16 0.75 -5.80
N CYS A 87 4.20 0.42 -7.10
CA CYS A 87 3.86 -0.90 -7.60
C CYS A 87 4.72 -1.98 -6.91
N THR A 88 6.02 -1.74 -6.79
CA THR A 88 6.92 -2.65 -6.08
C THR A 88 6.62 -2.73 -4.59
N LEU A 89 6.39 -1.61 -3.91
CA LEU A 89 6.17 -1.57 -2.46
C LEU A 89 4.86 -2.24 -2.03
N PHE A 90 3.83 -2.17 -2.87
CA PHE A 90 2.49 -2.69 -2.58
C PHE A 90 2.19 -3.99 -3.35
N SER A 91 3.17 -4.60 -4.01
CA SER A 91 3.01 -5.77 -4.90
C SER A 91 1.88 -5.61 -5.93
N ILE A 92 1.73 -4.40 -6.49
CA ILE A 92 0.76 -4.12 -7.55
C ILE A 92 1.43 -4.31 -8.91
N GLU A 93 0.91 -5.25 -9.69
CA GLU A 93 1.53 -5.71 -10.95
C GLU A 93 1.53 -4.66 -12.08
N ASP A 94 0.63 -3.67 -12.05
CA ASP A 94 0.39 -2.75 -13.16
C ASP A 94 0.33 -1.29 -12.72
N VAL A 95 1.14 -0.45 -13.37
CA VAL A 95 1.21 1.02 -13.18
C VAL A 95 -0.12 1.71 -13.48
N ARG A 96 -0.93 1.19 -14.41
CA ARG A 96 -2.27 1.72 -14.68
C ARG A 96 -3.21 1.45 -13.52
N LYS A 97 -3.13 0.26 -12.89
CA LYS A 97 -3.88 -0.05 -11.67
C LYS A 97 -3.45 0.89 -10.54
N MET A 98 -2.14 1.11 -10.37
CA MET A 98 -1.62 2.08 -9.40
C MET A 98 -2.17 3.50 -9.61
N SER A 99 -2.19 3.99 -10.85
CA SER A 99 -2.73 5.33 -11.15
C SER A 99 -4.20 5.43 -10.74
N ARG A 100 -5.02 4.42 -11.08
CA ARG A 100 -6.43 4.36 -10.67
C ARG A 100 -6.63 4.32 -9.15
N ILE A 101 -5.72 3.66 -8.42
CA ILE A 101 -5.73 3.63 -6.95
C ILE A 101 -5.51 5.04 -6.41
N LEU A 102 -4.52 5.76 -6.93
CA LEU A 102 -4.22 7.13 -6.52
C LEU A 102 -5.35 8.10 -6.88
N ASP A 103 -5.95 7.96 -8.06
CA ASP A 103 -7.10 8.78 -8.47
C ASP A 103 -8.31 8.54 -7.57
N SER A 104 -8.59 7.28 -7.24
CA SER A 104 -9.68 6.90 -6.34
C SER A 104 -9.44 7.41 -4.92
N ALA A 105 -8.20 7.29 -4.41
CA ALA A 105 -7.83 7.84 -3.10
C ALA A 105 -7.98 9.36 -3.06
N SER A 106 -7.52 10.05 -4.11
CA SER A 106 -7.60 11.50 -4.20
C SER A 106 -9.04 11.99 -4.25
N SER A 107 -9.88 11.29 -5.02
CA SER A 107 -11.32 11.61 -5.13
C SER A 107 -12.10 11.33 -3.84
N ALA A 108 -11.59 10.46 -2.96
CA ALA A 108 -12.23 10.14 -1.69
C ALA A 108 -11.86 11.12 -0.56
N LEU A 109 -10.81 11.92 -0.74
CA LEU A 109 -10.31 12.89 0.23
C LEU A 109 -10.67 14.35 -0.11
N ILE A 110 -11.29 14.59 -1.27
CA ILE A 110 -11.75 15.90 -1.77
C ILE A 110 -13.28 15.89 -1.79
#